data_AF-A0A7X8MUW0-F1
#
_entry.id   AF-A0A7X8MUW0-F1
#
_cell.length_a   1.000
_cell.length_b   1.000
_cell.length_c   1.000
_cell.angle_alpha   90.00
_cell.angle_beta   90.00
_cell.angle_gamma   90.00
#
_symmetry.space_group_name_H-M   'P 1'
#
loop_
_entity.id
_entity.type
_entity.pdbx_description
1 polymer ?
#
loop_
_entity_poly.entity_id
_entity_poly.type
_entity_poly.pdbx_seq_one_letter_code
_entity_poly.pdbx_strand_id
1 'polypeptide(L)'
;NIPWLSIGASGFVSVVGHAAPRALRELYTSFEEGDLARAREINATVLSPLIAAQGRLGGATMAKAALRLQGIEVGDPRLPVVAPDEQEIEALRRDMEKAGVL
;
A
#
# COMPACT_ATOMS: atom_id res chain seq x y z
N ASN A 1 2.89 8.33 5.73
CA ASN A 1 1.86 9.34 5.37
C ASN A 1 1.64 10.40 6.45
N ILE A 2 1.48 10.01 7.72
CA ILE A 2 1.22 10.94 8.84
C ILE A 2 2.20 12.13 8.94
N PRO A 3 3.54 11.95 8.81
CA PRO A 3 4.46 13.09 8.93
C PRO A 3 4.16 14.20 7.91
N TRP A 4 3.78 13.86 6.69
CA TRP A 4 3.41 14.85 5.67
C TRP A 4 2.12 15.60 6.02
N LEU A 5 1.10 14.89 6.51
CA LEU A 5 -0.13 15.54 6.97
C LEU A 5 0.15 16.49 8.15
N SER A 6 1.03 16.10 9.07
CA SER A 6 1.38 16.92 10.24
C SER A 6 2.04 18.26 9.92
N ILE A 7 2.55 18.43 8.69
CA ILE A 7 3.15 19.67 8.22
C ILE A 7 2.33 20.36 7.11
N GLY A 8 1.05 19.97 6.94
CA GLY A 8 0.10 20.67 6.08
C GLY A 8 -0.08 20.08 4.66
N ALA A 9 0.34 18.84 4.40
CA ALA A 9 0.03 18.19 3.13
C ALA A 9 -1.48 17.96 2.97
N SER A 10 -2.02 18.23 1.77
CA SER A 10 -3.46 18.10 1.47
C SER A 10 -3.93 16.67 1.22
N GLY A 11 -3.04 15.68 1.24
CA GLY A 11 -3.38 14.28 0.95
C GLY A 11 -2.21 13.50 0.35
N PHE A 12 -2.52 12.48 -0.45
CA PHE A 12 -1.54 11.54 -0.99
C PHE A 12 -1.75 11.29 -2.48
N VAL A 13 -0.66 11.30 -3.25
CA VAL A 13 -0.59 10.62 -4.54
C VAL A 13 0.10 9.27 -4.29
N SER A 14 -0.69 8.20 -4.16
CA SER A 14 -0.23 6.97 -3.50
C SER A 14 -0.12 5.78 -4.45
N VAL A 15 1.00 5.06 -4.35
CA VAL A 15 1.19 3.76 -5.01
C VAL A 15 0.51 2.64 -4.21
N VAL A 16 0.74 2.54 -2.90
CA VAL A 16 0.06 1.56 -2.01
C VAL A 16 -1.46 1.68 -2.03
N GLY A 17 -1.99 2.82 -2.51
CA GLY A 17 -3.43 3.03 -2.71
C GLY A 17 -4.07 2.10 -3.73
N HIS A 18 -3.29 1.45 -4.60
CA HIS A 18 -3.81 0.39 -5.48
C HIS A 18 -4.23 -0.86 -4.68
N ALA A 19 -3.52 -1.19 -3.59
CA ALA A 19 -3.79 -2.35 -2.76
C ALA A 19 -4.73 -2.03 -1.57
N ALA A 20 -4.61 -0.84 -0.98
CA ALA A 20 -5.32 -0.46 0.24
C ALA A 20 -5.99 0.92 0.17
N PRO A 21 -6.87 1.20 -0.81
CA PRO A 21 -7.47 2.52 -0.98
C PRO A 21 -8.35 2.92 0.22
N ARG A 22 -9.11 1.97 0.79
CA ARG A 22 -9.98 2.21 1.95
C ARG A 22 -9.20 2.64 3.19
N ALA A 23 -8.09 1.97 3.47
CA ALA A 23 -7.23 2.30 4.61
C ALA A 23 -6.60 3.69 4.48
N LEU A 24 -6.20 4.10 3.27
CA LEU A 24 -5.71 5.47 3.05
C LEU A 24 -6.80 6.52 3.32
N ARG A 25 -8.03 6.25 2.87
CA ARG A 25 -9.15 7.17 3.13
C ARG A 25 -9.43 7.26 4.62
N GLU A 26 -9.49 6.13 5.31
CA GLU A 26 -9.77 6.08 6.75
C GLU A 26 -8.66 6.76 7.56
N LEU A 27 -7.38 6.57 7.19
CA LEU A 27 -6.26 7.29 7.81
C LEU A 27 -6.41 8.80 7.64
N TYR A 28 -6.72 9.26 6.42
CA TYR A 28 -6.88 10.69 6.15
C TYR A 28 -8.04 11.28 6.95
N THR A 29 -9.21 10.62 6.94
CA THR A 29 -10.37 11.04 7.73
C THR A 29 -10.07 11.07 9.22
N SER A 30 -9.44 10.02 9.77
CA SER A 30 -9.05 9.97 11.19
C SER A 30 -8.10 11.11 11.57
N PHE A 31 -7.15 11.44 10.68
CA PHE A 31 -6.23 12.54 10.90
C PHE A 31 -6.94 13.90 10.92
N GLU A 32 -7.82 14.17 9.94
CA GLU A 32 -8.59 15.41 9.85
C GLU A 32 -9.56 15.60 11.03
N GLU A 33 -10.11 14.50 11.55
CA GLU A 33 -11.01 14.50 12.73
C GLU A 33 -10.23 14.59 14.06
N GLY A 34 -8.91 14.55 14.02
CA GLY A 34 -8.04 14.60 15.20
C GLY A 34 -7.86 13.26 15.93
N ASP A 35 -8.41 12.16 15.41
CA ASP A 35 -8.13 10.80 15.91
C ASP A 35 -6.76 10.30 15.41
N LEU A 36 -5.71 10.86 16.01
CA LEU A 36 -4.33 10.51 15.71
C LEU A 36 -3.98 9.08 16.16
N ALA A 37 -4.71 8.51 17.13
CA ALA A 37 -4.49 7.14 17.56
C ALA A 37 -4.89 6.17 16.44
N ARG A 38 -6.11 6.35 15.88
CA ARG A 38 -6.58 5.54 14.75
C ARG A 38 -5.73 5.75 13.50
N ALA A 39 -5.38 7.00 13.18
CA ALA A 39 -4.50 7.28 12.03
C ALA A 39 -3.16 6.54 12.16
N ARG A 40 -2.54 6.54 13.34
CA ARG A 40 -1.27 5.83 13.62
C ARG A 40 -1.43 4.32 13.55
N GLU A 41 -2.51 3.79 14.07
CA GLU A 41 -2.82 2.36 14.01
C GLU A 41 -2.91 1.89 12.56
N ILE A 42 -3.71 2.57 11.71
CA ILE A 42 -3.86 2.23 10.29
C ILE A 42 -2.50 2.33 9.57
N ASN A 43 -1.72 3.39 9.85
CA ASN A 43 -0.40 3.53 9.25
C ASN A 43 0.51 2.36 9.62
N ALA A 44 0.52 1.94 10.89
CA ALA A 44 1.41 0.90 11.38
C ALA A 44 1.00 -0.52 10.95
N THR A 45 -0.30 -0.81 10.96
CA THR A 45 -0.81 -2.18 10.77
C THR A 45 -1.14 -2.49 9.32
N VAL A 46 -1.66 -1.50 8.57
CA VAL A 46 -2.08 -1.70 7.17
C VAL A 46 -1.05 -1.16 6.20
N LEU A 47 -0.64 0.10 6.36
CA LEU A 47 0.20 0.74 5.34
C LEU A 47 1.67 0.34 5.42
N SER A 48 2.25 0.21 6.63
CA SER A 48 3.68 -0.11 6.79
C SER A 48 4.10 -1.44 6.12
N PRO A 49 3.35 -2.55 6.24
CA PRO A 49 3.68 -3.79 5.52
C PRO A 49 3.71 -3.59 3.99
N LEU A 50 2.72 -2.87 3.44
CA LEU A 50 2.64 -2.59 2.01
C LEU A 50 3.73 -1.64 1.51
N ILE A 51 4.11 -0.65 2.33
CA ILE A 51 5.22 0.26 2.06
C ILE A 51 6.55 -0.53 2.07
N ALA A 52 6.73 -1.48 2.99
CA ALA A 52 7.89 -2.34 3.01
C ALA A 52 7.95 -3.23 1.75
N ALA A 53 6.82 -3.79 1.33
CA ALA A 53 6.72 -4.54 0.07
C ALA A 53 7.05 -3.65 -1.16
N GLN A 54 6.54 -2.41 -1.20
CA GLN A 54 6.91 -1.43 -2.22
C GLN A 54 8.41 -1.13 -2.24
N GLY A 55 9.04 -1.05 -1.06
CA GLY A 55 10.48 -0.84 -0.93
C GLY A 55 11.30 -2.00 -1.51
N ARG A 56 10.80 -3.24 -1.44
CA ARG A 56 11.45 -4.43 -2.03
C ARG A 56 11.24 -4.53 -3.54
N LEU A 57 10.00 -4.34 -4.01
CA LEU A 57 9.61 -4.63 -5.40
C LEU A 57 9.62 -3.41 -6.33
N GLY A 58 9.64 -2.20 -5.78
CA GLY A 58 9.33 -0.98 -6.53
C GLY A 58 7.83 -0.79 -6.80
N GLY A 59 7.46 0.40 -7.27
CA GLY A 59 6.07 0.82 -7.30
C GLY A 59 5.19 0.08 -8.33
N ALA A 60 5.65 -0.02 -9.57
CA ALA A 60 4.86 -0.62 -10.66
C ALA A 60 4.67 -2.13 -10.47
N THR A 61 5.76 -2.83 -10.14
CA THR A 61 5.75 -4.28 -9.89
C THR A 61 4.87 -4.62 -8.69
N MET A 62 5.02 -3.92 -7.56
CA MET A 62 4.17 -4.14 -6.38
C MET A 62 2.70 -3.89 -6.68
N ALA A 63 2.35 -2.73 -7.27
CA ALA A 63 0.96 -2.36 -7.50
C ALA A 63 0.25 -3.35 -8.44
N LYS A 64 0.90 -3.76 -9.54
CA LYS A 64 0.33 -4.74 -10.48
C LYS A 64 0.15 -6.12 -9.85
N ALA A 65 1.15 -6.58 -9.10
CA ALA A 65 1.07 -7.88 -8.43
C ALA A 65 0.00 -7.89 -7.33
N ALA A 66 -0.13 -6.81 -6.55
CA ALA A 66 -1.16 -6.69 -5.52
C ALA A 66 -2.58 -6.72 -6.13
N LEU A 67 -2.81 -5.97 -7.21
CA LEU A 67 -4.10 -6.01 -7.93
C LEU A 67 -4.41 -7.41 -8.45
N ARG A 68 -3.43 -8.11 -9.02
CA ARG A 68 -3.59 -9.50 -9.46
C ARG A 68 -3.92 -10.45 -8.31
N LEU A 69 -3.26 -10.30 -7.15
CA LEU A 69 -3.58 -11.07 -5.94
C LEU A 69 -5.02 -10.83 -5.48
N GLN A 70 -5.54 -9.62 -5.67
CA GLN A 70 -6.94 -9.24 -5.40
C GLN A 70 -7.91 -9.64 -6.54
N GLY A 71 -7.46 -10.39 -7.55
CA GLY A 71 -8.27 -10.88 -8.66
C GLY A 71 -8.49 -9.87 -9.80
N ILE A 72 -7.74 -8.76 -9.84
CA ILE A 72 -7.85 -7.72 -10.87
C ILE A 72 -6.66 -7.84 -11.83
N GLU A 73 -6.91 -8.34 -13.04
CA GLU A 73 -5.84 -8.55 -14.02
C GLU A 73 -5.44 -7.25 -14.73
N VAL A 74 -4.15 -6.91 -14.66
CA VAL A 74 -3.58 -5.65 -15.17
C VAL A 74 -2.33 -5.84 -16.04
N GLY A 75 -1.98 -7.10 -16.33
CA GLY A 75 -0.79 -7.49 -17.08
C GLY A 75 0.52 -7.11 -16.39
N ASP A 76 1.63 -7.47 -17.02
CA ASP A 76 2.95 -7.27 -16.44
C ASP A 76 3.54 -5.87 -16.73
N PRO A 77 4.54 -5.42 -15.95
CA PRO A 77 5.31 -4.24 -16.31
C PRO A 77 6.00 -4.43 -17.68
N ARG A 78 6.19 -3.32 -18.41
CA ARG A 78 7.04 -3.32 -19.60
C ARG A 78 8.50 -3.16 -19.17
N LEU A 79 9.42 -3.76 -19.93
CA LEU A 79 10.85 -3.58 -19.75
C LEU A 79 11.23 -2.08 -19.74
N PRO A 80 12.20 -1.69 -18.90
CA PRO A 80 13.12 -2.54 -18.13
C PRO A 80 12.56 -3.04 -16.78
N VAL A 81 11.33 -2.67 -16.39
CA VAL A 81 10.71 -3.17 -15.17
C VAL A 81 10.20 -4.59 -15.42
N VAL A 82 10.41 -5.48 -14.45
CA VAL A 82 10.02 -6.89 -14.54
C VAL A 82 8.93 -7.24 -13.53
N ALA A 83 8.15 -8.28 -13.86
CA ALA A 83 7.20 -8.89 -12.93
C ALA A 83 7.96 -9.56 -11.75
N PRO A 84 7.31 -9.69 -10.58
CA PRO A 84 7.94 -10.36 -9.46
C PRO A 84 8.05 -11.87 -9.70
N ASP A 85 9.06 -12.50 -9.11
CA ASP A 85 9.16 -13.96 -9.09
C ASP A 85 8.20 -14.61 -8.08
N GLU A 86 8.16 -15.95 -8.03
CA GLU A 86 7.25 -16.68 -7.14
C GLU A 86 7.51 -16.41 -5.65
N GLN A 87 8.77 -16.24 -5.24
CA GLN A 87 9.13 -15.96 -3.85
C GLN A 87 8.71 -14.55 -3.45
N GLU A 88 8.87 -13.59 -4.37
CA GLU A 88 8.44 -12.21 -4.24
C GLU A 88 6.91 -12.08 -4.17
N ILE A 89 6.18 -12.84 -5.00
CA ILE A 89 4.71 -12.92 -4.96
C ILE A 89 4.23 -13.44 -3.61
N GLU A 90 4.85 -14.51 -3.12
CA GLU A 90 4.46 -15.14 -1.85
C GLU A 90 4.81 -14.23 -0.65
N ALA A 91 5.93 -13.50 -0.72
CA ALA A 91 6.24 -12.46 0.25
C ALA A 91 5.24 -11.30 0.24
N LEU A 92 4.81 -10.86 -0.95
CA LEU A 92 3.78 -9.83 -1.10
C LEU A 92 2.43 -10.30 -0.56
N ARG A 93 2.02 -11.55 -0.85
CA ARG A 93 0.81 -12.17 -0.33
C ARG A 93 0.74 -12.08 1.19
N ARG A 94 1.79 -12.52 1.89
CA ARG A 94 1.87 -12.45 3.35
C ARG A 94 1.78 -11.04 3.91
N ASP A 95 2.39 -10.06 3.23
CA ASP A 95 2.30 -8.66 3.65
C ASP A 95 0.89 -8.08 3.42
N MET A 96 0.19 -8.51 2.37
CA MET A 96 -1.19 -8.13 2.10
C MET A 96 -2.19 -8.79 3.08
N GLU A 97 -1.97 -10.04 3.46
CA GLU A 97 -2.75 -10.74 4.50
C GLU A 97 -2.58 -10.04 5.86
N LYS A 98 -1.34 -9.70 6.25
CA LYS A 98 -1.09 -8.92 7.47
C LYS A 98 -1.76 -7.55 7.45
N ALA A 99 -1.81 -6.92 6.28
CA ALA A 99 -2.47 -5.64 6.08
C ALA A 99 -4.01 -5.76 6.00
N GLY A 100 -4.58 -6.98 5.97
CA GLY A 100 -6.02 -7.20 5.90
C GLY A 100 -6.64 -6.80 4.56
N VAL A 101 -5.87 -6.88 3.46
CA VAL A 101 -6.31 -6.50 2.10
C VAL A 101 -6.30 -7.66 1.11
N LEU A 102 -6.22 -8.89 1.61
CA LEU A 102 -6.35 -10.12 0.85
C LEU A 102 -7.29 -11.10 1.56
#